data_AF-A0A2K9ETR4-F1
#
_entry.id   AF-A0A2K9ETR4-F1
#
_cell.length_a   1.000
_cell.length_b   1.000
_cell.length_c   1.000
_cell.angle_alpha   90.00
_cell.angle_beta   90.00
_cell.angle_gamma   90.00
#
_symmetry.space_group_name_H-M   'P 1'
#
loop_
_entity.id
_entity.type
_entity.pdbx_description
1 polymer ?
#
loop_
_entity_poly.entity_id
_entity_poly.type
_entity_poly.pdbx_seq_one_letter_code
_entity_poly.pdbx_strand_id
1 'polypeptide(L)'
;MTPGHEADHAAFCGLSAGARVAWGKSDRKTDDWLPLFRHMCDSGAVAGRLWDAWLPPSVRELVSEGLPGGPQDGRRLAVWMAASHDIGKATPAFACQSDSLAQTMRSRGLDMPSLKQLGDDRKLAPHGIAGQLLLQEWLLERHGWSHRASGQFAVVVGGHHGVPPSHQRIHDLELRPHLLRTGGPAGRSWKAVQYELLDACARFAGADARLGDWRRVKLTQPAQVALTALVIVADWIASSAELFPYSLDEEGLGSTQERMEAAWRGLDLPTPWEPDEPREAVDVLFRSRFELRRGAVVRPVQEEAVRTAREMVPAGLVIIEAPMGEGKTEAAFAAAEILAARSGAGGCMVALPTRATGDAMFTRLLAWLDHLPRDDGASSVFLGHAKAAFNDTWAGLLRSGSRAVTAVDDDGMQRIPPPGAERRENPAGLQAHQWLRGRKKGLDRSPGTLSVQFIGAFGARSTSVN
;
A
#
# COMPACT_ATOMS: atom_id res chain seq x y z
N MET A 1 -29.43 -4.93 3.18
CA MET A 1 -28.61 -6.10 3.55
C MET A 1 -28.18 -6.77 2.26
N THR A 2 -26.92 -6.60 1.88
CA THR A 2 -26.36 -7.07 0.61
C THR A 2 -25.91 -8.54 0.78
N PRO A 3 -26.23 -9.47 -0.13
CA PRO A 3 -26.00 -10.92 0.05
C PRO A 3 -24.54 -11.38 0.12
N GLY A 4 -23.54 -10.47 0.06
CA GLY A 4 -22.12 -10.82 0.03
C GLY A 4 -21.46 -11.01 1.39
N HIS A 5 -22.10 -10.64 2.50
CA HIS A 5 -21.41 -10.42 3.77
C HIS A 5 -21.21 -11.68 4.64
N GLU A 6 -21.97 -12.76 4.42
CA GLU A 6 -21.76 -14.04 5.15
C GLU A 6 -20.64 -14.90 4.55
N ALA A 7 -20.26 -14.67 3.29
CA ALA A 7 -19.25 -15.47 2.59
C ALA A 7 -17.81 -15.18 3.05
N ASP A 8 -17.54 -13.96 3.52
CA ASP A 8 -16.19 -13.47 3.84
C ASP A 8 -15.56 -14.16 5.07
N HIS A 9 -16.38 -14.60 6.02
CA HIS A 9 -15.92 -15.38 7.19
C HIS A 9 -15.74 -16.86 6.87
N ALA A 10 -16.64 -17.42 6.04
CA ALA A 10 -16.70 -18.86 5.77
C ALA A 10 -15.40 -19.42 5.16
N ALA A 11 -14.65 -18.62 4.39
CA ALA A 11 -13.45 -19.08 3.69
C ALA A 11 -12.32 -19.58 4.62
N PHE A 12 -12.21 -19.01 5.83
CA PHE A 12 -11.22 -19.38 6.85
C PHE A 12 -11.82 -20.15 8.04
N CYS A 13 -13.14 -20.28 8.15
CA CYS A 13 -13.79 -21.04 9.23
C CYS A 13 -13.47 -22.56 9.19
N GLY A 14 -13.26 -23.12 8.01
CA GLY A 14 -13.02 -24.56 7.81
C GLY A 14 -11.57 -25.03 8.00
N LEU A 15 -10.67 -24.15 8.46
CA LEU A 15 -9.24 -24.47 8.56
C LEU A 15 -8.92 -25.59 9.55
N SER A 16 -8.00 -26.47 9.15
CA SER A 16 -7.43 -27.51 9.99
C SER A 16 -6.74 -26.95 11.23
N ALA A 17 -6.61 -27.79 12.26
CA ALA A 17 -5.90 -27.40 13.48
C ALA A 17 -4.45 -26.96 13.20
N GLY A 18 -3.78 -27.55 12.21
CA GLY A 18 -2.44 -27.15 11.79
C GLY A 18 -2.39 -25.74 11.19
N ALA A 19 -3.36 -25.41 10.32
CA ALA A 19 -3.45 -24.08 9.73
C ALA A 19 -3.82 -23.00 10.77
N ARG A 20 -4.66 -23.34 11.76
CA ARG A 20 -5.07 -22.43 12.84
C ARG A 20 -3.93 -22.06 13.79
N VAL A 21 -2.98 -22.97 14.02
CA VAL A 21 -1.84 -22.70 14.92
C VAL A 21 -0.61 -22.12 14.21
N ALA A 22 -0.63 -22.03 12.87
CA ALA A 22 0.44 -21.35 12.14
C ALA A 22 0.44 -19.86 12.52
N TRP A 23 1.57 -19.35 13.03
CA TRP A 23 1.66 -17.98 13.52
C TRP A 23 2.16 -17.02 12.43
N GLY A 24 1.63 -15.80 12.44
CA GLY A 24 2.00 -14.73 11.50
C GLY A 24 2.72 -13.55 12.15
N LYS A 25 2.35 -13.22 13.40
CA LYS A 25 2.94 -12.14 14.22
C LYS A 25 3.11 -12.64 15.66
N SER A 26 4.09 -12.10 16.37
CA SER A 26 4.35 -12.38 17.79
C SER A 26 4.94 -11.16 18.48
N ASP A 27 4.46 -10.80 19.66
CA ASP A 27 5.06 -9.80 20.54
C ASP A 27 5.90 -10.47 21.63
N ARG A 28 7.18 -10.14 21.69
CA ARG A 28 8.13 -10.72 22.66
C ARG A 28 7.96 -10.17 24.08
N LYS A 29 7.21 -9.08 24.26
CA LYS A 29 7.01 -8.43 25.56
C LYS A 29 5.76 -8.91 26.27
N THR A 30 4.71 -9.20 25.51
CA THR A 30 3.40 -9.61 26.06
C THR A 30 3.13 -11.10 25.85
N ASP A 31 3.99 -11.82 25.12
CA ASP A 31 3.77 -13.19 24.63
C ASP A 31 2.50 -13.35 23.77
N ASP A 32 1.91 -12.23 23.32
CA ASP A 32 0.79 -12.23 22.39
C ASP A 32 1.23 -12.66 21.00
N TRP A 33 0.33 -13.30 20.27
CA TRP A 33 0.57 -13.69 18.89
C TRP A 33 -0.71 -13.61 18.07
N LEU A 34 -0.52 -13.53 16.75
CA LEU A 34 -1.62 -13.51 15.79
C LEU A 34 -1.49 -14.71 14.85
N PRO A 35 -2.55 -15.54 14.72
CA PRO A 35 -2.59 -16.59 13.70
C PRO A 35 -2.36 -16.02 12.30
N LEU A 36 -1.62 -16.77 11.48
CA LEU A 36 -1.27 -16.38 10.12
C LEU A 36 -2.51 -16.14 9.27
N PHE A 37 -3.49 -17.05 9.33
CA PHE A 37 -4.74 -16.90 8.57
C PHE A 37 -5.50 -15.63 8.94
N ARG A 38 -5.38 -15.17 10.19
CA ARG A 38 -6.03 -13.94 10.65
C ARG A 38 -5.37 -12.72 10.04
N HIS A 39 -4.04 -12.65 10.04
CA HIS A 39 -3.29 -11.60 9.35
C HIS A 39 -3.57 -11.57 7.84
N MET A 40 -3.67 -12.74 7.21
CA MET A 40 -4.05 -12.89 5.80
C MET A 40 -5.44 -12.31 5.52
N CYS A 41 -6.41 -12.64 6.36
CA CYS A 41 -7.77 -12.13 6.26
C CYS A 41 -7.83 -10.60 6.46
N ASP A 42 -7.14 -10.09 7.49
CA ASP A 42 -7.07 -8.65 7.79
C ASP A 42 -6.40 -7.87 6.65
N SER A 43 -5.28 -8.36 6.11
CA SER A 43 -4.58 -7.74 4.98
C SER A 43 -5.41 -7.73 3.70
N GLY A 44 -6.11 -8.84 3.40
CA GLY A 44 -7.03 -8.90 2.26
C GLY A 44 -8.21 -7.94 2.40
N ALA A 45 -8.82 -7.86 3.58
CA ALA A 45 -9.92 -6.93 3.87
C ALA A 45 -9.48 -5.46 3.71
N VAL A 46 -8.31 -5.11 4.24
CA VAL A 46 -7.71 -3.79 4.08
C VAL A 46 -7.47 -3.47 2.61
N ALA A 47 -6.90 -4.40 1.82
CA ALA A 47 -6.68 -4.19 0.40
C ALA A 47 -7.99 -3.95 -0.37
N GLY A 48 -9.08 -4.65 -0.01
CA GLY A 48 -10.41 -4.40 -0.57
C GLY A 48 -10.91 -2.99 -0.27
N ARG A 49 -10.77 -2.52 0.99
CA ARG A 49 -11.14 -1.15 1.38
C ARG A 49 -10.30 -0.08 0.70
N LEU A 50 -8.98 -0.30 0.61
CA LEU A 50 -8.08 0.59 -0.13
C LEU A 50 -8.46 0.67 -1.61
N TRP A 51 -8.79 -0.46 -2.24
CA TRP A 51 -9.24 -0.48 -3.63
C TRP A 51 -10.55 0.31 -3.82
N ASP A 52 -11.51 0.13 -2.93
CA ASP A 52 -12.84 0.71 -3.07
C ASP A 52 -12.85 2.22 -2.77
N ALA A 53 -12.09 2.66 -1.76
CA ALA A 53 -12.23 4.00 -1.18
C ALA A 53 -10.96 4.87 -1.20
N TRP A 54 -9.80 4.34 -1.60
CA TRP A 54 -8.53 5.07 -1.54
C TRP A 54 -7.70 5.05 -2.83
N LEU A 55 -7.83 4.03 -3.67
CA LEU A 55 -7.12 4.01 -4.94
C LEU A 55 -7.76 4.92 -5.98
N PRO A 56 -6.98 5.78 -6.65
CA PRO A 56 -7.50 6.58 -7.74
C PRO A 56 -7.91 5.72 -8.94
N PRO A 57 -8.85 6.20 -9.78
CA PRO A 57 -9.27 5.52 -11.00
C PRO A 57 -8.11 5.05 -11.88
N SER A 58 -7.10 5.90 -12.12
CA SER A 58 -5.94 5.57 -12.95
C SER A 58 -5.16 4.33 -12.48
N VAL A 59 -5.03 4.13 -11.17
CA VAL A 59 -4.34 2.95 -10.61
C VAL A 59 -5.22 1.72 -10.71
N ARG A 60 -6.54 1.85 -10.47
CA ARG A 60 -7.50 0.76 -10.64
C ARG A 60 -7.54 0.28 -12.08
N GLU A 61 -7.53 1.20 -13.05
CA GLU A 61 -7.47 0.91 -14.47
C GLU A 61 -6.16 0.20 -14.84
N LEU A 62 -5.02 0.72 -14.38
CA LEU A 62 -3.71 0.10 -14.63
C LEU A 62 -3.64 -1.35 -14.14
N VAL A 63 -4.12 -1.64 -12.94
CA VAL A 63 -4.12 -3.00 -12.37
C VAL A 63 -5.13 -3.90 -13.09
N SER A 64 -6.22 -3.32 -13.58
CA SER A 64 -7.29 -4.05 -14.27
C SER A 64 -7.02 -4.27 -15.76
N GLU A 65 -5.96 -3.66 -16.29
CA GLU A 65 -5.60 -3.72 -17.69
C GLU A 65 -5.38 -5.17 -18.14
N GLY A 66 -6.18 -5.62 -19.11
CA GLY A 66 -6.11 -6.98 -19.65
C GLY A 66 -6.78 -8.07 -18.79
N LEU A 67 -7.34 -7.73 -17.62
CA LEU A 67 -8.17 -8.66 -16.86
C LEU A 67 -9.58 -8.75 -17.50
N PRO A 68 -10.12 -9.95 -17.79
CA PRO A 68 -11.39 -10.07 -18.50
C PRO A 68 -12.60 -9.48 -17.75
N GLY A 69 -12.55 -9.47 -16.41
CA GLY A 69 -13.58 -8.85 -15.56
C GLY A 69 -13.33 -7.38 -15.24
N GLY A 70 -12.34 -6.75 -15.87
CA GLY A 70 -11.99 -5.33 -15.66
C GLY A 70 -11.79 -4.99 -14.17
N PRO A 71 -12.34 -3.86 -13.68
CA PRO A 71 -12.18 -3.41 -12.30
C PRO A 71 -12.60 -4.42 -11.22
N GLN A 72 -13.57 -5.29 -11.52
CA GLN A 72 -13.99 -6.31 -10.56
C GLN A 72 -12.90 -7.37 -10.37
N ASP A 73 -12.27 -7.81 -11.47
CA ASP A 73 -11.12 -8.71 -11.39
C ASP A 73 -9.91 -8.03 -10.75
N GLY A 74 -9.67 -6.75 -11.03
CA GLY A 74 -8.60 -5.96 -10.41
C GLY A 74 -8.73 -5.94 -8.88
N ARG A 75 -9.95 -5.72 -8.37
CA ARG A 75 -10.26 -5.79 -6.94
C ARG A 75 -9.97 -7.18 -6.37
N ARG A 76 -10.46 -8.24 -7.02
CA ARG A 76 -10.24 -9.63 -6.58
C ARG A 76 -8.76 -9.98 -6.53
N LEU A 77 -8.01 -9.55 -7.55
CA LEU A 77 -6.57 -9.74 -7.63
C LEU A 77 -5.84 -9.01 -6.49
N ALA A 78 -6.21 -7.74 -6.22
CA ALA A 78 -5.68 -6.97 -5.09
C ALA A 78 -5.90 -7.66 -3.75
N VAL A 79 -7.14 -8.08 -3.46
CA VAL A 79 -7.49 -8.78 -2.22
C VAL A 79 -6.75 -10.11 -2.13
N TRP A 80 -6.68 -10.88 -3.21
CA TRP A 80 -6.01 -12.19 -3.22
C TRP A 80 -4.50 -12.08 -2.99
N MET A 81 -3.82 -11.13 -3.64
CA MET A 81 -2.40 -10.89 -3.43
C MET A 81 -2.11 -10.42 -2.00
N ALA A 82 -2.92 -9.51 -1.47
CA ALA A 82 -2.76 -9.04 -0.09
C ALA A 82 -3.07 -10.15 0.93
N ALA A 83 -4.07 -11.00 0.68
CA ALA A 83 -4.33 -12.14 1.56
C ALA A 83 -3.24 -13.22 1.48
N SER A 84 -2.55 -13.35 0.35
CA SER A 84 -1.55 -14.41 0.13
C SER A 84 -0.10 -13.98 0.42
N HIS A 85 0.17 -12.69 0.64
CA HIS A 85 1.53 -12.12 0.70
C HIS A 85 2.44 -12.82 1.72
N ASP A 86 1.86 -13.25 2.83
CA ASP A 86 2.58 -13.79 3.98
C ASP A 86 2.60 -15.33 4.01
N ILE A 87 2.18 -16.01 2.95
CA ILE A 87 2.15 -17.49 2.91
C ILE A 87 3.51 -18.14 3.19
N GLY A 88 4.61 -17.47 2.88
CA GLY A 88 5.95 -17.95 3.22
C GLY A 88 6.26 -18.00 4.72
N LYS A 89 5.40 -17.46 5.58
CA LYS A 89 5.47 -17.65 7.03
C LYS A 89 5.04 -19.05 7.46
N ALA A 90 4.22 -19.73 6.66
CA ALA A 90 3.90 -21.13 6.84
C ALA A 90 5.05 -22.04 6.35
N THR A 91 6.28 -21.81 6.85
CA THR A 91 7.47 -22.60 6.53
C THR A 91 8.29 -22.89 7.79
N PRO A 92 9.06 -24.00 7.83
CA PRO A 92 10.01 -24.28 8.91
C PRO A 92 10.98 -23.11 9.19
N ALA A 93 11.51 -22.49 8.12
CA ALA A 93 12.47 -21.40 8.24
C ALA A 93 11.92 -20.17 8.98
N PHE A 94 10.62 -19.88 8.81
CA PHE A 94 9.97 -18.80 9.55
C PHE A 94 9.50 -19.27 10.94
N ALA A 95 8.82 -20.40 11.01
CA ALA A 95 8.14 -20.87 12.22
C ALA A 95 9.10 -21.11 13.40
N CYS A 96 10.32 -21.58 13.12
CA CYS A 96 11.34 -21.82 14.15
C CYS A 96 11.84 -20.57 14.88
N GLN A 97 11.49 -19.35 14.45
CA GLN A 97 11.96 -18.11 15.08
C GLN A 97 11.36 -17.86 16.47
N SER A 98 10.24 -18.51 16.79
CA SER A 98 9.65 -18.52 18.14
C SER A 98 9.53 -19.96 18.61
N ASP A 99 10.34 -20.37 19.58
CA ASP A 99 10.38 -21.76 20.04
C ASP A 99 9.05 -22.21 20.67
N SER A 100 8.36 -21.33 21.39
CA SER A 100 7.05 -21.62 22.00
C SER A 100 5.97 -21.85 20.94
N LEU A 101 5.86 -20.95 19.96
CA LEU A 101 4.88 -21.07 18.87
C LEU A 101 5.22 -22.23 17.94
N ALA A 102 6.51 -22.47 17.66
CA ALA A 102 6.96 -23.64 16.92
C ALA A 102 6.53 -24.93 17.64
N GLN A 103 6.60 -24.98 18.98
CA GLN A 103 6.16 -26.16 19.73
C GLN A 103 4.66 -26.41 19.60
N THR A 104 3.84 -25.34 19.61
CA THR A 104 2.40 -25.44 19.33
C THR A 104 2.14 -26.00 17.93
N MET A 105 2.89 -25.54 16.92
CA MET A 105 2.79 -26.07 15.56
C MET A 105 3.22 -27.55 15.46
N ARG A 106 4.31 -27.95 16.13
CA ARG A 106 4.76 -29.35 16.20
C ARG A 106 3.68 -30.26 16.78
N SER A 107 2.99 -29.80 17.82
CA SER A 107 1.88 -30.57 18.43
C SER A 107 0.72 -30.84 17.48
N ARG A 108 0.64 -30.13 16.35
CA ARG A 108 -0.35 -30.30 15.28
C ARG A 108 0.22 -30.94 14.01
N GLY A 109 1.36 -31.62 14.12
CA GLY A 109 1.95 -32.40 13.02
C GLY A 109 2.75 -31.57 12.01
N LEU A 110 3.02 -30.31 12.31
CA LEU A 110 3.97 -29.46 11.58
C LEU A 110 5.34 -29.60 12.22
N ASP A 111 5.98 -30.77 12.10
CA ASP A 111 7.33 -30.93 12.65
C ASP A 111 8.34 -30.06 11.89
N MET A 112 9.33 -29.54 12.62
CA MET A 112 10.37 -28.67 12.07
C MET A 112 11.65 -28.73 12.92
N PRO A 113 12.84 -28.59 12.34
CA PRO A 113 14.06 -28.42 13.13
C PRO A 113 13.98 -27.14 13.96
N SER A 114 14.71 -27.10 15.07
CA SER A 114 14.82 -25.91 15.91
C SER A 114 15.61 -24.80 15.21
N LEU A 115 15.52 -23.58 15.75
CA LEU A 115 16.31 -22.44 15.27
C LEU A 115 17.81 -22.77 15.24
N LYS A 116 18.31 -23.49 16.26
CA LYS A 116 19.71 -23.91 16.36
C LYS A 116 20.10 -24.93 15.28
N GLN A 117 19.19 -25.83 14.90
CA GLN A 117 19.44 -26.84 13.88
C GLN A 117 19.43 -26.24 12.46
N LEU A 118 18.55 -25.28 12.18
CA LEU A 118 18.52 -24.57 10.89
C LEU A 118 19.63 -23.52 10.76
N GLY A 119 20.10 -22.96 11.87
CA GLY A 119 21.21 -22.01 11.88
C GLY A 119 20.97 -20.83 10.94
N ASP A 120 22.00 -20.45 10.19
CA ASP A 120 21.95 -19.35 9.23
C ASP A 120 21.27 -19.72 7.91
N ASP A 121 21.11 -21.00 7.57
CA ASP A 121 20.48 -21.44 6.32
C ASP A 121 19.03 -20.93 6.21
N ARG A 122 18.33 -20.74 7.34
CA ARG A 122 16.99 -20.13 7.35
C ARG A 122 16.95 -18.77 6.65
N LYS A 123 18.04 -18.00 6.65
CA LYS A 123 18.12 -16.65 6.06
C LYS A 123 18.07 -16.70 4.53
N LEU A 124 18.30 -17.88 3.94
CA LEU A 124 18.12 -18.15 2.51
C LEU A 124 16.64 -18.30 2.13
N ALA A 125 15.76 -18.49 3.13
CA ALA A 125 14.32 -18.56 2.95
C ALA A 125 13.56 -17.39 3.64
N PRO A 126 13.83 -16.12 3.31
CA PRO A 126 12.94 -15.04 3.74
C PRO A 126 11.52 -15.31 3.26
N HIS A 127 10.53 -15.02 4.10
CA HIS A 127 9.15 -15.40 3.84
C HIS A 127 8.57 -14.79 2.56
N GLY A 128 9.04 -13.63 2.08
CA GLY A 128 8.67 -13.14 0.74
C GLY A 128 9.05 -14.12 -0.38
N ILE A 129 10.31 -14.56 -0.42
CA ILE A 129 10.81 -15.49 -1.46
C ILE A 129 10.15 -16.85 -1.32
N ALA A 130 10.05 -17.35 -0.08
CA ALA A 130 9.35 -18.59 0.22
C ALA A 130 7.89 -18.52 -0.23
N GLY A 131 7.20 -17.40 0.04
CA GLY A 131 5.82 -17.19 -0.34
C GLY A 131 5.63 -17.17 -1.85
N GLN A 132 6.54 -16.53 -2.59
CA GLN A 132 6.53 -16.58 -4.06
C GLN A 132 6.64 -18.02 -4.58
N LEU A 133 7.59 -18.81 -4.08
CA LEU A 133 7.76 -20.20 -4.51
C LEU A 133 6.53 -21.07 -4.18
N LEU A 134 5.98 -20.93 -2.96
CA LEU A 134 4.80 -21.66 -2.54
C LEU A 134 3.57 -21.33 -3.39
N LEU A 135 3.34 -20.04 -3.68
CA LEU A 135 2.25 -19.60 -4.53
C LEU A 135 2.42 -20.09 -5.97
N GLN A 136 3.63 -20.01 -6.52
CA GLN A 136 3.90 -20.55 -7.86
C GLN A 136 3.62 -22.06 -7.92
N GLU A 137 4.15 -22.82 -6.96
CA GLU A 137 3.94 -24.27 -6.91
C GLU A 137 2.44 -24.63 -6.84
N TRP A 138 1.67 -23.95 -5.98
CA TRP A 138 0.23 -24.17 -5.87
C TRP A 138 -0.51 -23.85 -7.17
N LEU A 139 -0.18 -22.74 -7.86
CA LEU A 139 -0.78 -22.40 -9.16
C LEU A 139 -0.45 -23.44 -10.24
N LEU A 140 0.77 -23.97 -10.23
CA LEU A 140 1.22 -25.00 -11.16
C LEU A 140 0.47 -26.31 -10.92
N GLU A 141 0.52 -26.83 -9.69
CA GLU A 141 0.01 -28.16 -9.38
C GLU A 141 -1.52 -28.22 -9.33
N ARG A 142 -2.20 -27.20 -8.77
CA ARG A 142 -3.65 -27.22 -8.61
C ARG A 142 -4.43 -26.61 -9.76
N HIS A 143 -3.84 -25.64 -10.44
CA HIS A 143 -4.55 -24.85 -11.44
C HIS A 143 -3.96 -24.96 -12.85
N GLY A 144 -2.88 -25.74 -13.03
CA GLY A 144 -2.28 -26.01 -14.34
C GLY A 144 -1.68 -24.77 -15.00
N TRP A 145 -1.16 -23.84 -14.20
CA TRP A 145 -0.47 -22.65 -14.72
C TRP A 145 0.93 -23.01 -15.21
N SER A 146 1.48 -22.18 -16.11
CA SER A 146 2.91 -22.25 -16.45
C SER A 146 3.75 -21.44 -15.47
N HIS A 147 5.04 -21.77 -15.31
CA HIS A 147 5.99 -20.96 -14.53
C HIS A 147 5.99 -19.48 -14.93
N ARG A 148 5.89 -19.20 -16.24
CA ARG A 148 5.88 -17.82 -16.75
C ARG A 148 4.61 -17.08 -16.32
N ALA A 149 3.45 -17.73 -16.40
CA ALA A 149 2.19 -17.12 -16.01
C ALA A 149 2.15 -16.90 -14.48
N SER A 150 2.50 -17.93 -13.69
CA SER A 150 2.47 -17.83 -12.23
C SER A 150 3.48 -16.82 -11.68
N GLY A 151 4.66 -16.72 -12.31
CA GLY A 151 5.71 -15.79 -11.90
C GLY A 151 5.29 -14.32 -11.89
N GLN A 152 4.44 -13.90 -12.84
CA GLN A 152 3.95 -12.52 -12.94
C GLN A 152 3.08 -12.10 -11.77
N PHE A 153 2.37 -13.05 -11.14
CA PHE A 153 1.52 -12.79 -9.99
C PHE A 153 2.30 -13.01 -8.70
N ALA A 154 3.06 -14.10 -8.62
CA ALA A 154 3.79 -14.46 -7.42
C ALA A 154 4.95 -13.51 -7.08
N VAL A 155 5.47 -12.75 -8.04
CA VAL A 155 6.47 -11.70 -7.77
C VAL A 155 5.93 -10.59 -6.86
N VAL A 156 4.61 -10.35 -6.85
CA VAL A 156 3.96 -9.41 -5.91
C VAL A 156 4.13 -9.90 -4.48
N VAL A 157 3.89 -11.20 -4.25
CA VAL A 157 4.14 -11.87 -2.97
C VAL A 157 5.63 -11.87 -2.64
N GLY A 158 6.51 -12.10 -3.62
CA GLY A 158 7.95 -12.03 -3.41
C GLY A 158 8.47 -10.65 -2.99
N GLY A 159 7.87 -9.60 -3.54
CA GLY A 159 8.34 -8.22 -3.43
C GLY A 159 7.67 -7.38 -2.34
N HIS A 160 6.78 -7.93 -1.52
CA HIS A 160 6.02 -7.16 -0.51
C HIS A 160 6.87 -6.55 0.61
N HIS A 161 8.18 -6.82 0.67
CA HIS A 161 9.14 -6.09 1.53
C HIS A 161 9.86 -4.92 0.80
N GLY A 162 9.37 -4.55 -0.38
CA GLY A 162 9.84 -3.42 -1.17
C GLY A 162 10.86 -3.77 -2.26
N VAL A 163 11.42 -4.98 -2.25
CA VAL A 163 12.39 -5.45 -3.27
C VAL A 163 11.99 -6.84 -3.77
N PRO A 164 11.63 -6.98 -5.06
CA PRO A 164 11.41 -8.30 -5.66
C PRO A 164 12.66 -9.18 -5.58
N PRO A 165 12.52 -10.49 -5.34
CA PRO A 165 13.67 -11.39 -5.26
C PRO A 165 14.38 -11.51 -6.60
N SER A 166 15.71 -11.57 -6.57
CA SER A 166 16.51 -11.87 -7.75
C SER A 166 16.42 -13.34 -8.13
N HIS A 167 16.65 -13.65 -9.41
CA HIS A 167 16.68 -15.02 -9.92
C HIS A 167 17.63 -15.92 -9.12
N GLN A 168 18.82 -15.41 -8.74
CA GLN A 168 19.78 -16.17 -7.94
C GLN A 168 19.21 -16.58 -6.58
N ARG A 169 18.55 -15.65 -5.87
CA ARG A 169 17.98 -15.95 -4.54
C ARG A 169 16.82 -16.94 -4.61
N ILE A 170 16.02 -16.87 -5.68
CA ILE A 170 14.96 -17.85 -5.96
C ILE A 170 15.60 -19.23 -6.16
N HIS A 171 16.59 -19.32 -7.06
CA HIS A 171 17.29 -20.56 -7.36
C HIS A 171 17.98 -21.17 -6.14
N ASP A 172 18.66 -20.36 -5.32
CA ASP A 172 19.31 -20.81 -4.10
C ASP A 172 18.33 -21.45 -3.11
N LEU A 173 17.10 -20.95 -3.04
CA LEU A 173 16.04 -21.51 -2.20
C LEU A 173 15.41 -22.78 -2.79
N GLU A 174 15.24 -22.85 -4.11
CA GLU A 174 14.78 -24.06 -4.80
C GLU A 174 15.70 -25.26 -4.55
N LEU A 175 17.01 -25.03 -4.45
CA LEU A 175 18.01 -26.05 -4.10
C LEU A 175 17.92 -26.52 -2.64
N ARG A 176 17.10 -25.86 -1.80
CA ARG A 176 16.98 -26.12 -0.35
C ARG A 176 15.52 -26.31 0.05
N PRO A 177 14.81 -27.31 -0.50
CA PRO A 177 13.38 -27.53 -0.24
C PRO A 177 13.07 -27.78 1.25
N HIS A 178 14.04 -28.26 2.02
CA HIS A 178 13.92 -28.48 3.47
C HIS A 178 13.60 -27.20 4.26
N LEU A 179 13.93 -26.01 3.71
CA LEU A 179 13.60 -24.72 4.30
C LEU A 179 12.13 -24.35 4.11
N LEU A 180 11.49 -24.86 3.06
CA LEU A 180 10.06 -24.66 2.78
C LEU A 180 9.19 -25.72 3.48
N ARG A 181 9.69 -26.96 3.57
CA ARG A 181 8.98 -28.10 4.18
C ARG A 181 9.97 -29.12 4.71
N THR A 182 9.72 -29.69 5.87
CA THR A 182 10.49 -30.85 6.34
C THR A 182 10.28 -32.08 5.47
N GLY A 183 11.19 -33.05 5.53
CA GLY A 183 10.99 -34.36 4.91
C GLY A 183 9.90 -35.20 5.59
N GLY A 184 9.53 -36.31 4.96
CA GLY A 184 8.66 -37.33 5.56
C GLY A 184 7.19 -36.89 5.74
N PRO A 185 6.46 -37.48 6.71
CA PRO A 185 5.05 -37.17 6.96
C PRO A 185 4.78 -35.70 7.25
N ALA A 186 5.64 -35.04 8.03
CA ALA A 186 5.50 -33.62 8.35
C ALA A 186 5.57 -32.73 7.10
N GLY A 187 6.36 -33.10 6.09
CA GLY A 187 6.37 -32.39 4.81
C GLY A 187 5.02 -32.39 4.09
N ARG A 188 4.26 -33.48 4.19
CA ARG A 188 2.90 -33.56 3.66
C ARG A 188 1.94 -32.68 4.46
N SER A 189 2.07 -32.66 5.79
CA SER A 189 1.29 -31.76 6.66
C SER A 189 1.55 -30.29 6.33
N TRP A 190 2.83 -29.90 6.18
CA TRP A 190 3.21 -28.55 5.76
C TRP A 190 2.60 -28.19 4.41
N LYS A 191 2.74 -29.05 3.40
CA LYS A 191 2.14 -28.81 2.08
C LYS A 191 0.62 -28.69 2.15
N ALA A 192 -0.04 -29.55 2.91
CA ALA A 192 -1.48 -29.51 3.11
C ALA A 192 -1.94 -28.18 3.73
N VAL A 193 -1.29 -27.73 4.81
CA VAL A 193 -1.59 -26.44 5.45
C VAL A 193 -1.32 -25.26 4.52
N GLN A 194 -0.19 -25.26 3.81
CA GLN A 194 0.14 -24.19 2.85
C GLN A 194 -0.92 -24.09 1.74
N TYR A 195 -1.34 -25.23 1.17
CA TYR A 195 -2.34 -25.26 0.11
C TYR A 195 -3.72 -24.91 0.64
N GLU A 196 -4.07 -25.36 1.84
CA GLU A 196 -5.32 -25.01 2.51
C GLU A 196 -5.45 -23.51 2.76
N LEU A 197 -4.38 -22.85 3.23
CA LEU A 197 -4.33 -21.40 3.41
C LEU A 197 -4.45 -20.66 2.08
N LEU A 198 -3.75 -21.10 1.03
CA LEU A 198 -3.86 -20.50 -0.31
C LEU A 198 -5.25 -20.68 -0.92
N ASP A 199 -5.87 -21.85 -0.77
CA ASP A 199 -7.26 -22.10 -1.17
C ASP A 199 -8.21 -21.15 -0.43
N ALA A 200 -8.01 -20.96 0.88
CA ALA A 200 -8.80 -20.04 1.68
C ALA A 200 -8.64 -18.58 1.22
N CYS A 201 -7.41 -18.12 0.96
CA CYS A 201 -7.15 -16.78 0.42
C CYS A 201 -7.79 -16.58 -0.96
N ALA A 202 -7.75 -17.60 -1.84
CA ALA A 202 -8.37 -17.54 -3.16
C ALA A 202 -9.90 -17.48 -3.07
N ARG A 203 -10.53 -18.28 -2.20
CA ARG A 203 -11.98 -18.23 -1.95
C ARG A 203 -12.41 -16.92 -1.32
N PHE A 204 -11.66 -16.43 -0.33
CA PHE A 204 -11.92 -15.15 0.35
C PHE A 204 -11.97 -13.98 -0.65
N ALA A 205 -11.05 -13.96 -1.61
CA ALA A 205 -11.04 -12.95 -2.66
C ALA A 205 -12.04 -13.24 -3.81
N GLY A 206 -12.64 -14.43 -3.84
CA GLY A 206 -13.35 -15.01 -5.00
C GLY A 206 -12.48 -15.06 -6.27
N ALA A 207 -11.17 -15.21 -6.09
CA ALA A 207 -10.20 -15.36 -7.17
C ALA A 207 -10.24 -16.78 -7.77
N ASP A 208 -10.63 -17.78 -6.99
CA ASP A 208 -10.79 -19.17 -7.42
C ASP A 208 -11.66 -19.32 -8.69
N ALA A 209 -12.75 -18.56 -8.79
CA ALA A 209 -13.62 -18.50 -9.95
C ALA A 209 -12.96 -17.88 -11.21
N ARG A 210 -11.81 -17.21 -11.05
CA ARG A 210 -11.12 -16.44 -12.11
C ARG A 210 -9.74 -16.98 -12.48
N LEU A 211 -9.13 -17.84 -11.66
CA LEU A 211 -7.79 -18.40 -11.92
C LEU A 211 -7.66 -19.08 -13.29
N GLY A 212 -8.72 -19.74 -13.77
CA GLY A 212 -8.74 -20.38 -15.09
C GLY A 212 -8.65 -19.39 -16.26
N ASP A 213 -9.16 -18.17 -16.08
CA ASP A 213 -9.07 -17.08 -17.05
C ASP A 213 -7.74 -16.34 -16.91
N TRP A 214 -7.35 -16.02 -15.67
CA TRP A 214 -6.13 -15.27 -15.37
C TRP A 214 -4.83 -15.98 -15.79
N ARG A 215 -4.83 -17.31 -15.92
CA ARG A 215 -3.66 -18.05 -16.45
C ARG A 215 -3.23 -17.62 -17.86
N ARG A 216 -4.12 -16.96 -18.61
CA ARG A 216 -3.88 -16.43 -19.97
C ARG A 216 -3.61 -14.92 -19.99
N VAL A 217 -3.76 -14.25 -18.86
CA VAL A 217 -3.55 -12.81 -18.74
C VAL A 217 -2.05 -12.52 -18.71
N LYS A 218 -1.66 -11.41 -19.33
CA LYS A 218 -0.33 -10.82 -19.19
C LYS A 218 -0.43 -9.62 -18.26
N LEU A 219 -0.05 -9.79 -17.00
CA LEU A 219 -0.01 -8.68 -16.06
C LEU A 219 1.22 -7.81 -16.36
N THR A 220 1.01 -6.55 -16.73
CA THR A 220 2.10 -5.64 -17.10
C THR A 220 3.03 -5.37 -15.92
N GLN A 221 4.31 -5.07 -16.17
CA GLN A 221 5.25 -4.75 -15.09
C GLN A 221 4.79 -3.54 -14.24
N PRO A 222 4.26 -2.43 -14.83
CA PRO A 222 3.70 -1.35 -14.02
C PRO A 222 2.52 -1.79 -13.15
N ALA A 223 1.63 -2.65 -13.65
CA ALA A 223 0.54 -3.22 -12.85
C ALA A 223 1.09 -4.05 -11.67
N GLN A 224 2.13 -4.88 -11.89
CA GLN A 224 2.79 -5.64 -10.83
C GLN A 224 3.40 -4.72 -9.75
N VAL A 225 4.03 -3.61 -10.15
CA VAL A 225 4.61 -2.63 -9.22
C VAL A 225 3.52 -1.93 -8.41
N ALA A 226 2.46 -1.45 -9.06
CA ALA A 226 1.33 -0.80 -8.39
C ALA A 226 0.62 -1.76 -7.42
N LEU A 227 0.42 -3.01 -7.83
CA LEU A 227 -0.18 -4.05 -7.00
C LEU A 227 0.72 -4.41 -5.81
N THR A 228 2.04 -4.47 -5.99
CA THR A 228 2.99 -4.67 -4.89
C THR A 228 2.95 -3.50 -3.91
N ALA A 229 2.86 -2.26 -4.39
CA ALA A 229 2.72 -1.08 -3.53
C ALA A 229 1.43 -1.13 -2.70
N LEU A 230 0.30 -1.52 -3.31
CA LEU A 230 -0.96 -1.72 -2.61
C LEU A 230 -0.85 -2.79 -1.51
N VAL A 231 -0.24 -3.95 -1.83
CA VAL A 231 -0.03 -5.04 -0.86
C VAL A 231 0.84 -4.58 0.32
N ILE A 232 1.88 -3.79 0.07
CA ILE A 232 2.73 -3.21 1.12
C ILE A 232 1.90 -2.32 2.06
N VAL A 233 1.09 -1.42 1.51
CA VAL A 233 0.26 -0.52 2.31
C VAL A 233 -0.77 -1.32 3.12
N ALA A 234 -1.37 -2.34 2.52
CA ALA A 234 -2.32 -3.22 3.19
C ALA A 234 -1.68 -3.99 4.36
N ASP A 235 -0.49 -4.60 4.15
CA ASP A 235 0.24 -5.29 5.21
C ASP A 235 0.66 -4.33 6.33
N TRP A 236 1.13 -3.12 6.01
CA TRP A 236 1.48 -2.12 7.03
C TRP A 236 0.30 -1.75 7.91
N ILE A 237 -0.88 -1.52 7.33
CA ILE A 237 -2.10 -1.20 8.07
C ILE A 237 -2.54 -2.39 8.93
N ALA A 238 -2.60 -3.59 8.33
CA ALA A 238 -2.98 -4.83 9.02
C ALA A 238 -1.99 -5.24 10.13
N SER A 239 -0.73 -4.80 10.04
CA SER A 239 0.32 -5.07 11.01
C SER A 239 0.32 -4.13 12.21
N SER A 240 -0.47 -3.05 12.21
CA SER A 240 -0.54 -2.18 13.38
C SER A 240 -1.35 -2.83 14.48
N ALA A 241 -0.70 -3.17 15.60
CA ALA A 241 -1.38 -3.69 16.78
C ALA A 241 -2.38 -2.68 17.39
N GLU A 242 -2.25 -1.38 17.08
CA GLU A 242 -3.23 -0.36 17.51
C GLU A 242 -4.53 -0.43 16.69
N LEU A 243 -4.44 -0.80 15.40
CA LEU A 243 -5.60 -0.94 14.51
C LEU A 243 -6.16 -2.37 14.50
N PHE A 244 -5.27 -3.35 14.58
CA PHE A 244 -5.55 -4.78 14.60
C PHE A 244 -4.90 -5.43 15.82
N PRO A 245 -5.49 -5.25 17.02
CA PRO A 245 -4.96 -5.85 18.24
C PRO A 245 -4.85 -7.37 18.12
N TYR A 246 -3.79 -7.92 18.72
CA TYR A 246 -3.67 -9.35 18.94
C TYR A 246 -4.65 -9.70 20.06
N SER A 247 -5.61 -10.59 19.80
CA SER A 247 -6.52 -11.06 20.85
C SER A 247 -6.28 -12.55 21.05
N LEU A 248 -6.11 -12.95 22.31
CA LEU A 248 -5.73 -14.30 22.70
C LEU A 248 -6.90 -15.30 22.67
N ASP A 249 -8.15 -14.82 22.68
CA ASP A 249 -9.34 -15.67 22.74
C ASP A 249 -10.07 -15.69 21.39
N GLU A 250 -10.26 -16.88 20.81
CA GLU A 250 -11.02 -17.09 19.56
C GLU A 250 -12.46 -16.53 19.66
N GLU A 251 -13.03 -16.44 20.86
CA GLU A 251 -14.35 -15.86 21.14
C GLU A 251 -14.34 -14.32 21.22
N GLY A 252 -13.18 -13.72 21.48
CA GLY A 252 -12.99 -12.25 21.57
C GLY A 252 -12.51 -11.60 20.27
N LEU A 253 -12.06 -12.41 19.30
CA LEU A 253 -11.73 -11.97 17.95
C LEU A 253 -13.05 -11.72 17.20
N GLY A 254 -13.61 -10.51 17.38
CA GLY A 254 -14.75 -10.04 16.60
C GLY A 254 -14.56 -10.27 15.09
N SER A 255 -15.66 -10.20 14.34
CA SER A 255 -15.65 -10.55 12.94
C SER A 255 -14.62 -9.75 12.12
N THR A 256 -14.16 -10.30 10.98
CA THR A 256 -13.29 -9.56 10.06
C THR A 256 -13.87 -8.20 9.69
N GLN A 257 -15.19 -8.15 9.46
CA GLN A 257 -15.88 -6.91 9.18
C GLN A 257 -15.79 -5.92 10.35
N GLU A 258 -16.11 -6.32 11.58
CA GLU A 258 -16.08 -5.43 12.76
C GLU A 258 -14.67 -4.89 13.02
N ARG A 259 -13.65 -5.76 12.94
CA ARG A 259 -12.24 -5.35 13.10
C ARG A 259 -11.82 -4.39 12.00
N MET A 260 -12.18 -4.67 10.76
CA MET A 260 -11.90 -3.77 9.62
C MET A 260 -12.61 -2.42 9.78
N GLU A 261 -13.88 -2.39 10.18
CA GLU A 261 -14.63 -1.14 10.37
C GLU A 261 -14.10 -0.32 11.54
N ALA A 262 -13.64 -0.96 12.62
CA ALA A 262 -12.95 -0.29 13.72
C ALA A 262 -11.60 0.26 13.25
N ALA A 263 -10.78 -0.56 12.59
CA ALA A 263 -9.48 -0.17 12.07
C ALA A 263 -9.59 0.97 11.05
N TRP A 264 -10.55 0.92 10.13
CA TRP A 264 -10.75 1.94 9.10
C TRP A 264 -11.15 3.28 9.70
N ARG A 265 -12.05 3.27 10.69
CA ARG A 265 -12.43 4.48 11.45
C ARG A 265 -11.26 5.03 12.28
N GLY A 266 -10.43 4.16 12.84
CA GLY A 266 -9.23 4.57 13.59
C GLY A 266 -8.10 5.08 12.70
N LEU A 267 -8.02 4.54 11.48
CA LEU A 267 -7.03 4.93 10.47
C LEU A 267 -7.32 6.32 9.92
N ASP A 268 -8.60 6.66 9.67
CA ASP A 268 -9.08 7.99 9.23
C ASP A 268 -8.36 8.51 7.97
N LEU A 269 -8.15 7.63 6.98
CA LEU A 269 -7.53 8.01 5.72
C LEU A 269 -8.37 9.07 5.01
N PRO A 270 -7.74 10.14 4.50
CA PRO A 270 -8.45 11.10 3.66
C PRO A 270 -8.85 10.46 2.34
N THR A 271 -9.96 10.94 1.80
CA THR A 271 -10.40 10.56 0.47
C THR A 271 -9.39 11.02 -0.58
N PRO A 272 -9.19 10.25 -1.67
CA PRO A 272 -8.36 10.68 -2.77
C PRO A 272 -8.84 12.01 -3.35
N TRP A 273 -7.93 12.78 -3.92
CA TRP A 273 -8.30 13.97 -4.66
C TRP A 273 -8.97 13.57 -5.98
N GLU A 274 -10.26 13.85 -6.13
CA GLU A 274 -11.02 13.58 -7.36
C GLU A 274 -11.53 14.92 -7.92
N PRO A 275 -10.71 15.63 -8.72
CA PRO A 275 -11.12 16.91 -9.28
C PRO A 275 -12.13 16.72 -10.42
N ASP A 276 -13.17 17.55 -10.43
CA ASP A 276 -13.98 17.77 -11.62
C ASP A 276 -13.15 18.47 -12.70
N GLU A 277 -13.39 18.12 -13.97
CA GLU A 277 -12.72 18.78 -15.10
C GLU A 277 -13.15 20.26 -15.17
N PRO A 278 -12.25 21.23 -14.96
CA PRO A 278 -12.62 22.64 -15.01
C PRO A 278 -12.93 23.06 -16.46
N ARG A 279 -14.18 23.48 -16.70
CA ARG A 279 -14.71 23.83 -18.04
C ARG A 279 -14.96 25.31 -18.23
N GLU A 280 -14.85 26.10 -17.17
CA GLU A 280 -15.00 27.55 -17.23
C GLU A 280 -13.93 28.22 -18.12
N ALA A 281 -14.18 29.48 -18.49
CA ALA A 281 -13.20 30.29 -19.19
C ALA A 281 -11.90 30.43 -18.37
N VAL A 282 -10.76 30.56 -19.03
CA VAL A 282 -9.43 30.54 -18.37
C VAL A 282 -9.32 31.66 -17.32
N ASP A 283 -9.87 32.84 -17.60
CA ASP A 283 -9.85 33.95 -16.65
C ASP A 283 -10.71 33.71 -15.40
N VAL A 284 -11.81 32.97 -15.55
CA VAL A 284 -12.65 32.54 -14.42
C VAL A 284 -11.93 31.47 -13.60
N LEU A 285 -11.34 30.46 -14.26
CA LEU A 285 -10.55 29.42 -13.60
C LEU A 285 -9.45 30.04 -12.74
N PHE A 286 -8.61 30.91 -13.33
CA PHE A 286 -7.48 31.51 -12.62
C PHE A 286 -7.91 32.41 -11.46
N ARG A 287 -8.98 33.20 -11.63
CA ARG A 287 -9.51 34.03 -10.54
C ARG A 287 -10.10 33.21 -9.40
N SER A 288 -10.63 32.03 -9.69
CA SER A 288 -11.21 31.15 -8.68
C SER A 288 -10.17 30.32 -7.92
N ARG A 289 -9.01 30.00 -8.56
CA ARG A 289 -7.95 29.15 -7.98
C ARG A 289 -6.79 29.91 -7.35
N PHE A 290 -6.59 31.18 -7.72
CA PHE A 290 -5.43 31.95 -7.31
C PHE A 290 -5.82 33.36 -6.85
N GLU A 291 -5.19 33.82 -5.78
CA GLU A 291 -5.31 35.22 -5.31
C GLU A 291 -4.56 36.17 -6.25
N LEU A 292 -5.20 36.54 -7.35
CA LEU A 292 -4.64 37.46 -8.33
C LEU A 292 -4.67 38.91 -7.81
N ARG A 293 -3.58 39.65 -8.05
CA ARG A 293 -3.53 41.10 -7.74
C ARG A 293 -4.61 41.84 -8.54
N ARG A 294 -5.14 42.93 -7.96
CA ARG A 294 -6.10 43.80 -8.67
C ARG A 294 -5.53 44.25 -10.02
N GLY A 295 -6.30 44.05 -11.09
CA GLY A 295 -5.90 44.38 -12.46
C GLY A 295 -4.99 43.37 -13.13
N ALA A 296 -4.66 42.23 -12.49
CA ALA A 296 -3.94 41.15 -13.14
C ALA A 296 -4.81 40.49 -14.22
N VAL A 297 -4.19 40.20 -15.35
CA VAL A 297 -4.79 39.47 -16.48
C VAL A 297 -4.04 38.16 -16.63
N VAL A 298 -4.76 37.11 -17.04
CA VAL A 298 -4.15 35.81 -17.37
C VAL A 298 -3.10 36.02 -18.47
N ARG A 299 -1.94 35.38 -18.32
CA ARG A 299 -0.83 35.51 -19.25
C ARG A 299 -0.97 34.53 -20.41
N PRO A 300 -0.42 34.82 -21.61
CA PRO A 300 -0.52 33.91 -22.76
C PRO A 300 -0.02 32.49 -22.47
N VAL A 301 1.05 32.32 -21.68
CA VAL A 301 1.55 30.98 -21.30
C VAL A 301 0.57 30.20 -20.43
N GLN A 302 -0.23 30.89 -19.60
CA GLN A 302 -1.25 30.29 -18.75
C GLN A 302 -2.46 29.84 -19.58
N GLU A 303 -2.90 30.66 -20.54
CA GLU A 303 -3.96 30.30 -21.50
C GLU A 303 -3.55 29.09 -22.33
N GLU A 304 -2.33 29.10 -22.87
CA GLU A 304 -1.84 28.02 -23.72
C GLU A 304 -1.64 26.71 -22.95
N ALA A 305 -1.20 26.78 -21.69
CA ALA A 305 -1.09 25.59 -20.83
C ALA A 305 -2.46 24.95 -20.57
N VAL A 306 -3.50 25.75 -20.27
CA VAL A 306 -4.86 25.25 -20.08
C VAL A 306 -5.43 24.69 -21.38
N ARG A 307 -5.25 25.38 -22.50
CA ARG A 307 -5.68 24.92 -23.82
C ARG A 307 -5.06 23.56 -24.16
N THR A 308 -3.74 23.47 -24.01
CA THR A 308 -2.98 22.22 -24.24
C THR A 308 -3.48 21.09 -23.33
N ALA A 309 -3.65 21.35 -22.03
CA ALA A 309 -4.11 20.36 -21.07
C ALA A 309 -5.54 19.85 -21.37
N ARG A 310 -6.41 20.69 -21.94
CA ARG A 310 -7.77 20.30 -22.36
C ARG A 310 -7.80 19.46 -23.63
N GLU A 311 -6.95 19.80 -24.61
CA GLU A 311 -6.99 19.19 -25.94
C GLU A 311 -6.15 17.91 -26.06
N MET A 312 -5.06 17.80 -25.30
CA MET A 312 -4.14 16.67 -25.41
C MET A 312 -4.74 15.34 -24.95
N VAL A 313 -4.07 14.22 -25.21
CA VAL A 313 -4.44 12.94 -24.59
C VAL A 313 -4.22 13.00 -23.07
N PRO A 314 -5.12 12.43 -22.23
CA PRO A 314 -5.04 12.57 -20.77
C PRO A 314 -3.73 12.06 -20.13
N ALA A 315 -3.16 10.98 -20.68
CA ALA A 315 -1.85 10.47 -20.27
C ALA A 315 -0.75 11.05 -21.16
N GLY A 316 -0.28 12.26 -20.85
CA GLY A 316 0.77 12.92 -21.62
C GLY A 316 1.66 13.86 -20.81
N LEU A 317 2.71 14.35 -21.47
CA LEU A 317 3.71 15.26 -20.88
C LEU A 317 3.51 16.68 -21.44
N VAL A 318 3.34 17.66 -20.56
CA VAL A 318 3.32 19.10 -20.92
C VAL A 318 4.63 19.74 -20.51
N ILE A 319 5.29 20.41 -21.44
CA ILE A 319 6.52 21.18 -21.21
C ILE A 319 6.18 22.66 -21.37
N ILE A 320 6.33 23.45 -20.30
CA ILE A 320 6.03 24.89 -20.29
C ILE A 320 7.33 25.69 -20.28
N GLU A 321 7.68 26.28 -21.42
CA GLU A 321 8.86 27.13 -21.58
C GLU A 321 8.45 28.61 -21.62
N ALA A 322 8.84 29.36 -20.59
CA ALA A 322 8.61 30.81 -20.53
C ALA A 322 9.64 31.49 -19.61
N PRO A 323 9.90 32.81 -19.78
CA PRO A 323 10.76 33.59 -18.88
C PRO A 323 10.36 33.50 -17.40
N MET A 324 11.28 33.87 -16.51
CA MET A 324 10.99 33.98 -15.07
C MET A 324 9.95 35.09 -14.84
N GLY A 325 9.02 34.85 -13.91
CA GLY A 325 7.95 35.81 -13.60
C GLY A 325 6.69 35.72 -14.47
N GLU A 326 6.67 34.85 -15.50
CA GLU A 326 5.51 34.67 -16.39
C GLU A 326 4.38 33.78 -15.82
N GLY A 327 4.42 33.43 -14.53
CA GLY A 327 3.33 32.66 -13.91
C GLY A 327 3.28 31.18 -14.31
N LYS A 328 4.44 30.58 -14.62
CA LYS A 328 4.56 29.13 -14.96
C LYS A 328 4.01 28.20 -13.88
N THR A 329 4.09 28.60 -12.62
CA THR A 329 3.60 27.78 -11.50
C THR A 329 2.08 27.66 -11.54
N GLU A 330 1.36 28.78 -11.66
CA GLU A 330 -0.09 28.78 -11.78
C GLU A 330 -0.54 28.06 -13.05
N ALA A 331 0.19 28.24 -14.16
CA ALA A 331 -0.03 27.49 -15.40
C ALA A 331 0.07 25.97 -15.16
N ALA A 332 1.09 25.52 -14.41
CA ALA A 332 1.28 24.11 -14.08
C ALA A 332 0.20 23.57 -13.14
N PHE A 333 -0.25 24.34 -12.15
CA PHE A 333 -1.33 23.91 -11.26
C PHE A 333 -2.69 23.80 -11.97
N ALA A 334 -3.04 24.78 -12.81
CA ALA A 334 -4.25 24.71 -13.63
C ALA A 334 -4.21 23.52 -14.60
N ALA A 335 -3.06 23.29 -15.25
CA ALA A 335 -2.87 22.12 -16.11
C ALA A 335 -2.96 20.80 -15.32
N ALA A 336 -2.38 20.74 -14.11
CA ALA A 336 -2.42 19.56 -13.26
C ALA A 336 -3.85 19.20 -12.83
N GLU A 337 -4.69 20.19 -12.50
CA GLU A 337 -6.11 19.99 -12.17
C GLU A 337 -6.87 19.36 -13.34
N ILE A 338 -6.73 19.94 -14.55
CA ILE A 338 -7.37 19.42 -15.77
C ILE A 338 -6.88 18.01 -16.09
N LEU A 339 -5.56 17.78 -16.05
CA LEU A 339 -4.99 16.48 -16.36
C LEU A 339 -5.37 15.43 -15.31
N ALA A 340 -5.43 15.79 -14.02
CA ALA A 340 -5.86 14.88 -12.97
C ALA A 340 -7.31 14.43 -13.18
N ALA A 341 -8.21 15.38 -13.49
CA ALA A 341 -9.62 15.08 -13.77
C ALA A 341 -9.78 14.17 -14.99
N ARG A 342 -9.03 14.44 -16.07
CA ARG A 342 -9.12 13.70 -17.33
C ARG A 342 -8.45 12.32 -17.30
N SER A 343 -7.40 12.16 -16.48
CA SER A 343 -6.66 10.90 -16.34
C SER A 343 -7.12 10.04 -15.17
N GLY A 344 -7.97 10.56 -14.28
CA GLY A 344 -8.35 9.89 -13.04
C GLY A 344 -7.20 9.77 -12.05
N ALA A 345 -6.30 10.76 -12.00
CA ALA A 345 -5.21 10.80 -11.04
C ALA A 345 -5.70 11.34 -9.69
N GLY A 346 -5.30 10.66 -8.59
CA GLY A 346 -5.77 10.97 -7.22
C GLY A 346 -4.90 11.91 -6.41
N GLY A 347 -3.91 12.54 -7.03
CA GLY A 347 -2.89 13.31 -6.31
C GLY A 347 -1.99 14.10 -7.24
N CYS A 348 -1.25 15.05 -6.66
CA CYS A 348 -0.28 15.90 -7.35
C CYS A 348 1.03 15.89 -6.57
N MET A 349 2.16 15.78 -7.30
CA MET A 349 3.48 15.88 -6.72
C MET A 349 4.22 17.07 -7.33
N VAL A 350 4.61 18.03 -6.49
CA VAL A 350 5.40 19.19 -6.89
C VAL A 350 6.87 18.92 -6.61
N ALA A 351 7.63 18.66 -7.67
CA ALA A 351 9.06 18.41 -7.61
C ALA A 351 9.88 19.70 -7.73
N LEU A 352 10.77 19.97 -6.77
CA LEU A 352 11.57 21.20 -6.74
C LEU A 352 13.08 20.93 -6.63
N PRO A 353 13.92 21.80 -7.23
CA PRO A 353 15.38 21.58 -7.30
C PRO A 353 16.11 21.92 -5.99
N THR A 354 15.59 22.84 -5.17
CA THR A 354 16.27 23.28 -3.94
C THR A 354 15.31 23.49 -2.78
N ARG A 355 15.85 23.47 -1.55
CA ARG A 355 15.10 23.64 -0.29
C ARG A 355 14.37 24.96 -0.17
N ALA A 356 15.07 26.08 -0.39
CA ALA A 356 14.53 27.42 -0.23
C ALA A 356 13.32 27.67 -1.15
N THR A 357 13.31 27.06 -2.34
CA THR A 357 12.16 27.14 -3.24
C THR A 357 10.96 26.32 -2.76
N GLY A 358 11.15 25.29 -1.93
CA GLY A 358 10.06 24.44 -1.48
C GLY A 358 9.25 24.97 -0.32
N ASP A 359 9.82 25.75 0.61
CA ASP A 359 9.01 26.41 1.65
C ASP A 359 8.06 27.45 1.01
N ALA A 360 8.57 28.28 0.10
CA ALA A 360 7.76 29.25 -0.64
C ALA A 360 6.71 28.57 -1.54
N MET A 361 7.07 27.46 -2.19
CA MET A 361 6.14 26.69 -3.01
C MET A 361 5.11 25.91 -2.20
N PHE A 362 5.44 25.49 -0.98
CA PHE A 362 4.50 24.82 -0.08
C PHE A 362 3.35 25.76 0.28
N THR A 363 3.65 27.01 0.66
CA THR A 363 2.61 28.03 0.90
C THR A 363 1.72 28.25 -0.33
N ARG A 364 2.31 28.32 -1.53
CA ARG A 364 1.55 28.48 -2.78
C ARG A 364 0.68 27.26 -3.10
N LEU A 365 1.17 26.05 -2.83
CA LEU A 365 0.38 24.83 -2.96
C LEU A 365 -0.80 24.88 -1.99
N LEU A 366 -0.58 25.19 -0.71
CA LEU A 366 -1.66 25.26 0.28
C LEU A 366 -2.73 26.28 -0.12
N ALA A 367 -2.34 27.47 -0.57
CA ALA A 367 -3.27 28.49 -1.06
C ALA A 367 -4.09 28.00 -2.26
N TRP A 368 -3.46 27.31 -3.23
CA TRP A 368 -4.19 26.70 -4.35
C TRP A 368 -5.17 25.61 -3.87
N LEU A 369 -4.76 24.77 -2.91
CA LEU A 369 -5.60 23.71 -2.36
C LEU A 369 -6.81 24.25 -1.58
N ASP A 370 -6.67 25.38 -0.89
CA ASP A 370 -7.78 26.05 -0.20
C ASP A 370 -8.84 26.59 -1.18
N HIS A 371 -8.46 26.80 -2.44
CA HIS A 371 -9.34 27.27 -3.51
C HIS A 371 -9.88 26.18 -4.44
N LEU A 372 -9.45 24.92 -4.25
CA LEU A 372 -10.04 23.82 -5.01
C LEU A 372 -11.50 23.59 -4.59
N PRO A 373 -12.40 23.20 -5.52
CA PRO A 373 -13.72 22.72 -5.16
C PRO A 373 -13.61 21.51 -4.23
N ARG A 374 -14.42 21.48 -3.16
CA ARG A 374 -14.40 20.39 -2.17
C ARG A 374 -15.83 19.98 -1.85
N ASP A 375 -16.10 18.70 -2.03
CA ASP A 375 -17.25 18.02 -1.45
C ASP A 375 -16.82 17.50 -0.07
N ASP A 376 -16.98 18.34 0.95
CA ASP A 376 -17.08 18.01 2.38
C ASP A 376 -15.92 17.23 3.07
N GLY A 377 -14.85 16.89 2.34
CA GLY A 377 -13.73 16.05 2.79
C GLY A 377 -12.42 16.80 3.06
N ALA A 378 -11.66 16.34 4.05
CA ALA A 378 -10.32 16.84 4.32
C ALA A 378 -9.30 16.29 3.28
N SER A 379 -8.47 17.16 2.70
CA SER A 379 -7.40 16.74 1.79
C SER A 379 -6.11 16.51 2.56
N SER A 380 -5.44 15.37 2.32
CA SER A 380 -4.09 15.17 2.84
C SER A 380 -3.07 15.98 2.06
N VAL A 381 -2.19 16.64 2.81
CA VAL A 381 -1.00 17.26 2.25
C VAL A 381 0.23 16.69 2.93
N PHE A 382 1.28 16.40 2.14
CA PHE A 382 2.55 15.92 2.64
C PHE A 382 3.74 16.76 2.15
N LEU A 383 4.65 17.12 3.07
CA LEU A 383 5.90 17.81 2.74
C LEU A 383 7.10 16.87 2.94
N GLY A 384 7.66 16.38 1.82
CA GLY A 384 8.68 15.33 1.79
C GLY A 384 10.12 15.84 1.71
N HIS A 385 10.72 16.27 2.82
CA HIS A 385 12.18 16.46 2.92
C HIS A 385 12.74 16.26 4.33
N ALA A 386 14.05 15.99 4.41
CA ALA A 386 14.79 15.71 5.63
C ALA A 386 14.73 16.79 6.74
N LYS A 387 14.21 17.99 6.43
CA LYS A 387 14.00 19.10 7.37
C LYS A 387 12.56 19.61 7.42
N ALA A 388 11.58 18.87 6.91
CA ALA A 388 10.17 19.28 6.91
C ALA A 388 9.68 19.66 8.31
N ALA A 389 10.17 18.97 9.35
CA ALA A 389 9.87 19.26 10.76
C ALA A 389 10.24 20.69 11.24
N PHE A 390 11.03 21.46 10.49
CA PHE A 390 11.40 22.84 10.80
C PHE A 390 10.59 23.89 10.02
N ASN A 391 9.67 23.48 9.16
CA ASN A 391 8.73 24.39 8.51
C ASN A 391 7.56 24.64 9.48
N ASP A 392 7.35 25.90 9.89
CA ASP A 392 6.36 26.25 10.91
C ASP A 392 4.92 25.94 10.49
N THR A 393 4.61 26.10 9.19
CA THR A 393 3.31 25.74 8.61
C THR A 393 3.10 24.23 8.66
N TRP A 394 4.11 23.44 8.30
CA TRP A 394 4.08 21.98 8.41
C TRP A 394 3.98 21.50 9.87
N ALA A 395 4.78 22.08 10.77
CA ALA A 395 4.72 21.78 12.19
C ALA A 395 3.35 22.16 12.79
N GLY A 396 2.71 23.22 12.31
CA GLY A 396 1.34 23.60 12.63
C GLY A 396 0.32 22.53 12.25
N LEU A 397 0.38 22.03 11.01
CA LEU A 397 -0.49 20.95 10.51
C LEU A 397 -0.27 19.62 11.25
N LEU A 398 0.96 19.32 11.67
CA LEU A 398 1.28 18.13 12.46
C LEU A 398 0.68 18.17 13.88
N ARG A 399 0.62 19.35 14.50
CA ARG A 399 0.09 19.55 15.86
C ARG A 399 -1.43 19.44 15.94
N SER A 400 -2.15 19.79 14.87
CA SER A 400 -3.62 19.76 14.83
C SER A 400 -4.22 18.40 14.48
N GLY A 401 -3.46 17.51 13.81
CA GLY A 401 -3.89 16.14 13.46
C GLY A 401 -3.71 15.10 14.58
N SER A 402 -3.71 15.48 15.85
CA SER A 402 -3.34 14.58 16.95
C SER A 402 -4.49 13.64 17.39
N ARG A 403 -4.62 12.50 16.72
CA ARG A 403 -5.09 11.26 17.35
C ARG A 403 -3.95 10.27 17.30
N ALA A 404 -3.10 10.24 18.33
CA ALA A 404 -1.85 9.49 18.36
C ALA A 404 -2.01 8.04 17.89
N VAL A 405 -1.65 7.77 16.63
CA VAL A 405 -1.25 6.43 16.17
C VAL A 405 0.23 6.48 15.87
N THR A 406 0.99 5.67 16.59
CA THR A 406 2.45 5.70 16.54
C THR A 406 2.90 5.15 15.19
N ALA A 407 3.75 5.89 14.47
CA ALA A 407 4.29 5.43 13.19
C ALA A 407 4.97 4.07 13.38
N VAL A 408 4.45 3.03 12.74
CA VAL A 408 5.03 1.68 12.77
C VAL A 408 6.36 1.72 12.00
N ASP A 409 7.48 1.89 12.69
CA ASP A 409 8.79 1.58 12.12
C ASP A 409 9.00 0.06 12.27
N ASP A 410 9.40 -0.59 11.17
CA ASP A 410 10.05 -1.90 11.27
C ASP A 410 11.36 -1.68 12.04
N ASP A 411 11.40 -2.19 13.27
CA ASP A 411 12.51 -2.15 14.21
C ASP A 411 13.03 -0.74 14.58
N GLY A 412 12.45 -0.10 15.61
CA GLY A 412 13.14 1.01 16.30
C GLY A 412 12.32 1.89 17.26
N MET A 413 12.71 1.87 18.53
CA MET A 413 12.43 2.78 19.66
C MET A 413 11.49 4.00 19.44
N GLN A 414 10.37 3.98 20.18
CA GLN A 414 9.41 5.07 20.36
C GLN A 414 10.05 6.29 21.07
N ARG A 415 9.78 7.52 20.57
CA ARG A 415 10.01 8.77 21.32
C ARG A 415 8.76 9.65 21.28
N ILE A 416 8.32 10.06 22.46
CA ILE A 416 7.17 10.95 22.73
C ILE A 416 7.66 12.41 22.79
N PRO A 417 7.03 13.40 22.11
CA PRO A 417 7.35 14.81 22.31
C PRO A 417 6.57 15.45 23.49
N PRO A 418 7.10 16.49 24.15
CA PRO A 418 6.49 17.12 25.32
C PRO A 418 5.37 18.13 24.96
N PRO A 419 4.45 18.46 25.89
CA PRO A 419 3.30 19.33 25.62
C PRO A 419 3.56 20.82 25.97
N GLY A 420 3.00 21.72 25.14
CA GLY A 420 2.80 23.14 25.50
C GLY A 420 3.09 24.13 24.36
N ALA A 421 2.07 24.56 23.61
CA ALA A 421 2.01 25.87 22.94
C ALA A 421 0.61 26.12 22.34
N GLU A 422 0.24 27.40 22.32
CA GLU A 422 -1.09 27.98 22.07
C GLU A 422 -1.74 27.63 20.72
N ARG A 423 -3.08 27.56 20.75
CA ARG A 423 -3.97 27.23 19.62
C ARG A 423 -4.10 28.43 18.69
N ARG A 424 -3.50 28.38 17.49
CA ARG A 424 -3.86 29.26 16.37
C ARG A 424 -4.90 28.57 15.50
N GLU A 425 -5.91 29.32 15.08
CA GLU A 425 -6.95 28.87 14.15
C GLU A 425 -6.33 28.62 12.77
N ASN A 426 -6.65 27.46 12.17
CA ASN A 426 -6.06 26.96 10.93
C ASN A 426 -7.07 27.00 9.76
N PRO A 427 -6.60 27.03 8.50
CA PRO A 427 -7.44 26.91 7.31
C PRO A 427 -8.24 25.60 7.32
N ALA A 428 -9.52 25.67 6.96
CA ALA A 428 -10.44 24.55 7.05
C ALA A 428 -10.06 23.41 6.08
N GLY A 429 -9.91 22.18 6.60
CA GLY A 429 -9.90 20.96 5.79
C GLY A 429 -8.54 20.42 5.33
N LEU A 430 -7.40 21.01 5.68
CA LEU A 430 -6.06 20.44 5.34
C LEU A 430 -5.45 19.69 6.52
N GLN A 431 -4.96 18.46 6.30
CA GLN A 431 -4.41 17.61 7.36
C GLN A 431 -3.10 16.91 6.96
N ALA A 432 -2.11 16.92 7.87
CA ALA A 432 -0.89 16.13 7.75
C ALA A 432 -1.12 14.73 8.37
N HIS A 433 -1.56 13.78 7.53
CA HIS A 433 -2.00 12.46 7.98
C HIS A 433 -0.87 11.64 8.62
N GLN A 434 -1.18 10.97 9.73
CA GLN A 434 -0.16 10.40 10.61
C GLN A 434 0.46 9.09 10.13
N TRP A 435 -0.30 8.26 9.40
CA TRP A 435 0.22 7.02 8.81
C TRP A 435 1.15 7.24 7.63
N LEU A 436 1.09 8.44 7.03
CA LEU A 436 1.98 8.86 5.95
C LEU A 436 3.29 9.46 6.52
N ARG A 437 3.48 9.43 7.85
CA ARG A 437 4.71 9.90 8.52
C ARG A 437 5.78 8.80 8.49
N GLY A 438 7.02 9.17 8.15
CA GLY A 438 8.20 8.30 8.19
C GLY A 438 9.11 8.49 6.99
N ARG A 439 10.44 8.32 7.17
CA ARG A 439 11.45 8.55 6.11
C ARG A 439 11.25 7.66 4.86
N LYS A 440 10.57 6.51 5.00
CA LYS A 440 10.22 5.60 3.89
C LYS A 440 8.72 5.60 3.53
N LYS A 441 7.84 6.02 4.45
CA LYS A 441 6.38 5.98 4.28
C LYS A 441 5.83 7.17 3.51
N GLY A 442 6.37 8.36 3.74
CA GLY A 442 6.02 9.57 2.99
C GLY A 442 6.86 9.80 1.73
N LEU A 443 8.00 9.11 1.60
CA LEU A 443 8.96 9.34 0.51
C LEU A 443 8.52 8.70 -0.81
N ASP A 444 7.86 7.52 -0.79
CA ASP A 444 7.71 6.72 -2.02
C ASP A 444 6.28 6.32 -2.45
N ARG A 445 5.23 6.22 -1.61
CA ARG A 445 4.03 5.43 -2.02
C ARG A 445 2.70 5.82 -1.37
N SER A 446 2.19 7.01 -1.63
CA SER A 446 0.83 7.39 -1.19
C SER A 446 -0.03 7.88 -2.36
N PRO A 447 -0.56 6.97 -3.20
CA PRO A 447 -1.59 7.32 -4.18
C PRO A 447 -2.81 7.87 -3.43
N GLY A 448 -3.11 9.16 -3.60
CA GLY A 448 -4.20 9.83 -2.87
C GLY A 448 -3.78 11.07 -2.08
N THR A 449 -2.48 11.37 -2.00
CA THR A 449 -1.97 12.54 -1.26
C THR A 449 -1.37 13.59 -2.20
N LEU A 450 -1.71 14.86 -1.94
CA LEU A 450 -1.05 16.00 -2.56
C LEU A 450 0.28 16.24 -1.84
N SER A 451 1.40 16.22 -2.56
CA SER A 451 2.72 16.28 -1.94
C SER A 451 3.65 17.30 -2.60
N VAL A 452 4.50 17.92 -1.78
CA VAL A 452 5.68 18.67 -2.25
C VAL A 452 6.90 17.84 -1.95
N GLN A 453 7.69 17.54 -2.98
CA GLN A 453 8.90 16.76 -2.87
C GLN A 453 10.11 17.51 -3.43
N PHE A 454 11.27 17.24 -2.84
CA PHE A 454 12.54 17.75 -3.31
C PHE A 454 13.27 16.64 -4.03
N ILE A 455 13.49 16.82 -5.33
CA ILE A 455 14.36 15.94 -6.09
C ILE A 455 15.80 16.44 -5.91
N GLY A 456 16.36 16.21 -4.72
CA GLY A 456 17.81 16.06 -4.63
C GLY A 456 18.13 14.68 -5.21
N ALA A 457 19.12 14.56 -6.10
CA ALA A 457 19.49 13.27 -6.69
C ALA A 457 19.75 12.22 -5.58
N PHE A 458 18.73 11.44 -5.26
CA PHE A 458 18.82 10.39 -4.26
C PHE A 458 19.20 9.11 -5.01
N GLY A 459 20.49 8.80 -4.96
CA GLY A 459 20.89 7.39 -4.87
C GLY A 459 20.38 6.84 -3.53
N ALA A 460 19.08 6.54 -3.46
CA ALA A 460 18.53 5.77 -2.37
C ALA A 460 18.98 4.32 -2.54
N ARG A 461 19.35 3.65 -1.44
CA ARG A 461 19.74 2.22 -1.40
C ARG A 461 18.58 1.25 -1.69
N SER A 462 17.75 1.56 -2.68
CA SER A 462 16.77 0.66 -3.30
C SER A 462 16.90 0.63 -4.84
N THR A 463 17.78 1.46 -5.43
CA THR A 463 18.20 1.36 -6.83
C THR A 463 19.65 1.82 -6.96
N SER A 464 20.59 0.95 -6.59
CA SER A 464 22.00 1.09 -6.98
C SER A 464 22.61 -0.29 -7.15
N VAL A 465 22.71 -0.71 -8.41
CA VAL A 465 23.48 -1.85 -8.87
C VAL A 465 24.96 -1.49 -8.77
N ASN A 466 25.72 -2.31 -8.07
CA ASN A 466 26.95 -2.90 -8.58
C ASN A 466 26.94 -4.37 -8.21
#